data_AF-A0AAD9Z1U1-F1
#
_entry.id   AF-A0AAD9Z1U1-F1
#
_cell.length_a   1.000
_cell.length_b   1.000
_cell.length_c   1.000
_cell.angle_alpha   90.00
_cell.angle_beta   90.00
_cell.angle_gamma   90.00
#
_symmetry.space_group_name_H-M   'P 1'
#
loop_
_entity.id
_entity.type
_entity.pdbx_description
1 polymer ?
#
loop_
_entity_poly.entity_id
_entity_poly.type
_entity_poly.pdbx_seq_one_letter_code
_entity_poly.pdbx_strand_id
1 'polypeptide(L)'
;MILTTYVLKRYNAEVQTSEMFSTAGRTVKSGLVASAVVSSWTWAATLLQSSGVAYRYGVSGPFWYASGATVQILLFATLAIELKRKAPNAHTFLEIIRARYGVYGHLVFTVFGLMTNILVFSLKPRCIGYGMKANELLKVTAMLLTGGSAVVTSLTGVPTAAACFLLPVGVVMYTIAGGIKATFLTDYVHTVMILVIILIFVGSQSLHI
;
A
#
# COMPACT_ATOMS: atom_id res chain seq x y z
N MET A 1 -15.64 0.72 2.34
CA MET A 1 -15.16 -0.65 2.61
C MET A 1 -16.27 -1.51 3.22
N ILE A 2 -16.78 -1.25 4.44
CA ILE A 2 -17.89 -2.05 5.02
C ILE A 2 -19.21 -1.89 4.23
N LEU A 3 -19.56 -0.65 3.87
CA LEU A 3 -20.75 -0.37 3.04
C LEU A 3 -20.65 -1.00 1.65
N THR A 4 -19.45 -0.98 1.04
CA THR A 4 -19.22 -1.60 -0.27
C THR A 4 -19.33 -3.12 -0.19
N THR A 5 -18.82 -3.77 0.86
CA THR A 5 -19.03 -5.21 1.09
C THR A 5 -20.51 -5.55 1.28
N TYR A 6 -21.25 -4.73 2.03
CA TYR A 6 -22.69 -4.90 2.22
C TYR A 6 -23.45 -4.78 0.90
N VAL A 7 -23.11 -3.79 0.06
CA VAL A 7 -23.68 -3.60 -1.28
C VAL A 7 -23.31 -4.76 -2.21
N LEU A 8 -22.06 -5.22 -2.22
CA LEU A 8 -21.65 -6.40 -3.03
C LEU A 8 -22.36 -7.69 -2.58
N LYS A 9 -22.51 -7.90 -1.26
CA LYS A 9 -23.23 -9.05 -0.70
C LYS A 9 -24.74 -8.99 -1.00
N ARG A 10 -25.32 -7.78 -1.06
CA ARG A 10 -26.74 -7.55 -1.31
C ARG A 10 -27.12 -7.61 -2.79
N TYR A 11 -26.28 -7.08 -3.68
CA TYR A 11 -26.56 -6.96 -5.12
C TYR A 11 -25.93 -8.07 -5.97
N ASN A 12 -24.82 -8.68 -5.53
CA ASN A 12 -24.09 -9.68 -6.32
C ASN A 12 -24.16 -11.11 -5.74
N ALA A 13 -24.91 -11.31 -4.65
CA ALA A 13 -25.12 -12.61 -3.98
C ALA A 13 -23.81 -13.43 -3.77
N GLU A 14 -22.69 -12.74 -3.52
CA GLU A 14 -21.38 -13.38 -3.43
C GLU A 14 -21.21 -14.14 -2.11
N VAL A 15 -21.06 -15.46 -2.23
CA VAL A 15 -20.62 -16.33 -1.15
C VAL A 15 -19.10 -16.18 -1.01
N GLN A 16 -18.65 -15.73 0.16
CA GLN A 16 -17.22 -15.56 0.45
C GLN A 16 -16.55 -16.93 0.62
N THR A 17 -16.07 -17.52 -0.48
CA THR A 17 -15.18 -18.67 -0.47
C THR A 17 -13.72 -18.21 -0.34
N SER A 18 -12.83 -19.10 0.12
CA SER A 18 -11.39 -18.80 0.27
C SER A 18 -10.74 -18.36 -1.06
N GLU A 19 -11.19 -18.90 -2.19
CA GLU A 19 -10.74 -18.49 -3.53
C GLU A 19 -11.24 -17.07 -3.88
N MET A 20 -12.47 -16.73 -3.53
CA MET A 20 -13.03 -15.40 -3.77
C MET A 20 -12.34 -14.34 -2.91
N PHE A 21 -12.00 -14.69 -1.67
CA PHE A 21 -11.29 -13.81 -0.74
C PHE A 21 -9.85 -13.50 -1.21
N SER A 22 -9.13 -14.50 -1.72
CA SER A 22 -7.72 -14.38 -2.09
C SER A 22 -7.48 -13.99 -3.55
N THR A 23 -8.41 -14.30 -4.47
CA THR A 23 -8.20 -14.09 -5.91
C THR A 23 -9.33 -13.31 -6.62
N ALA A 24 -10.39 -12.91 -5.91
CA ALA A 24 -11.60 -12.31 -6.48
C ALA A 24 -12.16 -13.11 -7.70
N GLY A 25 -12.00 -14.43 -7.66
CA GLY A 25 -12.40 -15.34 -8.75
C GLY A 25 -11.72 -15.05 -10.09
N ARG A 26 -10.59 -14.33 -10.12
CA ARG A 26 -9.89 -13.88 -11.34
C ARG A 26 -10.76 -13.07 -12.32
N THR A 27 -11.90 -12.55 -11.86
CA THR A 27 -12.92 -11.86 -12.70
C THR A 27 -12.70 -10.35 -12.83
N VAL A 28 -11.64 -9.83 -12.21
CA VAL A 28 -11.39 -8.40 -12.10
C VAL A 28 -10.76 -7.87 -13.39
N LYS A 29 -11.38 -6.86 -14.00
CA LYS A 29 -10.90 -6.22 -15.23
C LYS A 29 -9.56 -5.51 -15.01
N SER A 30 -8.69 -5.53 -16.02
CA SER A 30 -7.34 -4.95 -15.97
C SER A 30 -7.31 -3.47 -15.55
N GLY A 31 -8.32 -2.69 -15.92
CA GLY A 31 -8.44 -1.28 -15.49
C GLY A 31 -8.59 -1.11 -13.98
N LEU A 32 -9.37 -1.97 -13.33
CA LEU A 32 -9.55 -1.93 -11.87
C LEU A 32 -8.29 -2.41 -11.14
N VAL A 33 -7.58 -3.39 -11.73
CA VAL A 33 -6.29 -3.85 -11.21
C VAL A 33 -5.24 -2.73 -11.33
N ALA A 34 -5.19 -2.02 -12.45
CA ALA A 34 -4.27 -0.91 -12.66
C ALA A 34 -4.50 0.23 -11.65
N SER A 35 -5.76 0.62 -11.40
CA SER A 35 -6.06 1.63 -10.38
C SER A 35 -5.67 1.17 -8.98
N ALA A 36 -5.82 -0.11 -8.66
CA ALA A 36 -5.42 -0.62 -7.36
C ALA A 36 -3.89 -0.58 -7.14
N VAL A 37 -3.12 -0.82 -8.20
CA VAL A 37 -1.65 -0.66 -8.17
C VAL A 37 -1.28 0.80 -7.92
N VAL A 38 -1.93 1.75 -8.61
CA VAL A 38 -1.69 3.19 -8.41
C VAL A 38 -2.07 3.63 -6.99
N SER A 39 -3.22 3.19 -6.49
CA SER A 39 -3.69 3.42 -5.11
C SER A 39 -2.65 2.95 -4.10
N SER A 40 -2.17 1.70 -4.26
CA SER A 40 -1.22 1.07 -3.34
C SER A 40 0.14 1.78 -3.31
N TRP A 41 0.52 2.46 -4.40
CA TRP A 41 1.77 3.23 -4.48
C TRP A 41 1.61 4.66 -3.94
N THR A 42 0.41 5.22 -3.98
CA THR A 42 0.15 6.62 -3.61
C THR A 42 -0.08 6.75 -2.10
N TRP A 43 0.95 6.46 -1.31
CA TRP A 43 0.89 6.56 0.15
C TRP A 43 1.45 7.88 0.71
N ALA A 44 1.09 8.23 1.95
CA ALA A 44 1.44 9.50 2.58
C ALA A 44 2.95 9.85 2.54
N ALA A 45 3.83 8.88 2.81
CA ALA A 45 5.27 9.08 2.74
C ALA A 45 5.79 9.42 1.32
N THR A 46 5.22 8.89 0.24
CA THR A 46 5.64 9.26 -1.12
C THR A 46 5.23 10.70 -1.45
N LEU A 47 4.02 11.10 -1.03
CA LEU A 47 3.55 12.48 -1.17
C LEU A 47 4.40 13.45 -0.35
N LEU A 48 4.64 13.14 0.93
CA LEU A 48 5.46 13.98 1.80
C LEU A 48 6.90 14.09 1.29
N GLN A 49 7.50 12.99 0.85
CA GLN A 49 8.86 13.00 0.31
C GLN A 49 8.92 13.75 -1.02
N SER A 50 7.93 13.55 -1.91
CA SER A 50 7.82 14.29 -3.16
C SER A 50 7.72 15.80 -2.90
N SER A 51 6.81 16.24 -2.02
CA SER A 51 6.68 17.65 -1.63
C SER A 51 7.94 18.21 -0.97
N GLY A 52 8.61 17.44 -0.11
CA GLY A 52 9.85 17.84 0.54
C GLY A 52 11.01 18.04 -0.46
N VAL A 53 11.09 17.18 -1.48
CA VAL A 53 12.07 17.33 -2.56
C VAL A 53 11.67 18.47 -3.50
N ALA A 54 10.37 18.70 -3.75
CA ALA A 54 9.88 19.85 -4.52
C ALA A 54 10.25 21.18 -3.86
N TYR A 55 10.12 21.25 -2.53
CA TYR A 55 10.49 22.45 -1.76
C TYR A 55 11.98 22.78 -1.88
N ARG A 56 12.85 21.77 -1.97
CA ARG A 56 14.31 21.96 -2.02
C ARG A 56 14.87 22.13 -3.43
N TYR A 57 14.29 21.44 -4.42
CA TYR A 57 14.83 21.31 -5.78
C TYR A 57 13.85 21.77 -6.87
N GLY A 58 12.74 22.40 -6.49
CA GLY A 58 11.69 22.83 -7.42
C GLY A 58 11.02 21.66 -8.14
N VAL A 59 10.42 21.95 -9.30
CA VAL A 59 9.65 20.97 -10.11
C VAL A 59 10.52 19.79 -10.58
N SER A 60 11.83 20.01 -10.73
CA SER A 60 12.77 18.95 -11.14
C SER A 60 12.86 17.80 -10.13
N GLY A 61 12.69 18.09 -8.84
CA GLY A 61 12.81 17.12 -7.75
C GLY A 61 11.78 15.99 -7.82
N PRO A 62 10.47 16.31 -7.78
CA PRO A 62 9.40 15.33 -7.95
C PRO A 62 9.48 14.57 -9.28
N PHE A 63 9.88 15.23 -10.37
CA PHE A 63 9.98 14.59 -11.68
C PHE A 63 11.03 13.47 -11.70
N TRP A 64 12.22 13.70 -11.16
CA TRP A 64 13.26 12.67 -11.06
C TRP A 64 12.88 11.55 -10.10
N TYR A 65 12.24 11.89 -8.98
CA TYR A 65 11.71 10.90 -8.04
C TYR A 65 10.66 9.98 -8.69
N ALA A 66 9.68 10.55 -9.41
CA ALA A 66 8.65 9.81 -10.12
C ALA A 66 9.21 8.98 -11.27
N SER A 67 10.20 9.51 -12.00
CA SER A 67 10.88 8.80 -13.09
C SER A 67 11.59 7.54 -12.58
N GLY A 68 12.33 7.64 -11.47
CA GLY A 68 12.99 6.50 -10.84
C GLY A 68 12.01 5.41 -10.38
N ALA A 69 10.88 5.80 -9.79
CA ALA A 69 9.83 4.88 -9.37
C ALA A 69 9.14 4.18 -10.57
N THR A 70 8.93 4.91 -11.67
CA THR A 70 8.27 4.38 -12.87
C THR A 70 9.04 3.20 -13.48
N VAL A 71 10.37 3.31 -13.55
CA VAL A 71 11.23 2.23 -14.07
C VAL A 71 11.08 0.96 -13.24
N GLN A 72 11.02 1.08 -11.91
CA GLN A 72 10.86 -0.07 -11.01
C GLN A 72 9.51 -0.78 -11.24
N ILE A 73 8.43 -0.02 -11.37
CA ILE A 73 7.08 -0.56 -11.60
C ILE A 73 7.01 -1.26 -12.96
N LEU A 74 7.59 -0.67 -14.02
CA LEU A 74 7.61 -1.28 -15.34
C LEU A 74 8.39 -2.60 -15.37
N LEU A 75 9.56 -2.64 -14.73
CA LEU A 75 10.36 -3.87 -14.61
C LEU A 75 9.62 -4.96 -13.80
N PHE A 76 8.96 -4.59 -12.70
CA PHE A 76 8.16 -5.55 -11.94
C PHE A 76 6.94 -6.04 -12.70
N ALA A 77 6.29 -5.17 -13.49
CA ALA A 77 5.13 -5.54 -14.29
C ALA A 77 5.50 -6.58 -15.36
N THR A 78 6.61 -6.40 -16.08
CA THR A 78 7.06 -7.36 -17.10
C THR A 78 7.43 -8.72 -16.47
N LEU A 79 8.14 -8.71 -15.34
CA LEU A 79 8.45 -9.93 -14.58
C LEU A 79 7.19 -10.63 -14.06
N ALA A 80 6.21 -9.89 -13.55
CA ALA A 80 4.95 -10.45 -13.05
C ALA A 80 4.12 -11.10 -14.15
N ILE A 81 4.08 -10.50 -15.35
CA ILE A 81 3.41 -11.08 -16.52
C ILE A 81 4.09 -12.40 -16.92
N GLU A 82 5.42 -12.41 -17.01
CA GLU A 82 6.18 -13.63 -17.33
C GLU A 82 6.01 -14.74 -16.27
N LEU A 83 5.95 -14.37 -15.00
CA LEU A 83 5.66 -15.31 -13.90
C LEU A 83 4.26 -15.91 -14.05
N LYS A 84 3.24 -15.10 -14.35
CA LYS A 84 1.87 -15.61 -14.56
C LYS A 84 1.73 -16.46 -15.83
N ARG A 85 2.50 -16.19 -16.88
CA ARG A 85 2.56 -17.04 -18.08
C ARG A 85 3.14 -18.43 -17.77
N LYS A 86 4.12 -18.51 -16.85
CA LYS A 86 4.79 -19.77 -16.49
C LYS A 86 4.11 -20.55 -15.36
N ALA A 87 3.44 -19.86 -14.42
CA ALA A 87 2.76 -20.46 -13.27
C ALA A 87 1.38 -19.82 -13.04
N PRO A 88 0.36 -20.14 -13.88
CA PRO A 88 -0.96 -19.49 -13.84
C PRO A 88 -1.79 -19.82 -12.58
N ASN A 89 -1.48 -20.93 -11.90
CA ASN A 89 -2.19 -21.38 -10.71
C ASN A 89 -1.52 -20.97 -9.39
N ALA A 90 -0.39 -20.26 -9.42
CA ALA A 90 0.24 -19.79 -8.19
C ALA A 90 -0.60 -18.66 -7.57
N HIS A 91 -0.94 -18.82 -6.28
CA HIS A 91 -1.75 -17.86 -5.53
C HIS A 91 -0.87 -16.79 -4.85
N THR A 92 0.35 -17.16 -4.50
CA THR A 92 1.31 -16.25 -3.84
C THR A 92 2.65 -16.24 -4.56
N PHE A 93 3.38 -15.12 -4.50
CA PHE A 93 4.74 -15.07 -5.05
C PHE A 93 5.68 -16.07 -4.34
N LEU A 94 5.39 -16.36 -3.06
CA LEU A 94 6.15 -17.30 -2.23
C LEU A 94 6.04 -18.75 -2.72
N GLU A 95 4.90 -19.17 -3.29
CA GLU A 95 4.76 -20.48 -3.94
C GLU A 95 5.69 -20.63 -5.14
N ILE A 96 5.85 -19.55 -5.91
CA ILE A 96 6.76 -19.57 -7.07
C ILE A 96 8.21 -19.67 -6.61
N ILE A 97 8.57 -18.95 -5.54
CA ILE A 97 9.89 -19.07 -4.93
C ILE A 97 10.14 -20.48 -4.40
N ARG A 98 9.13 -21.11 -3.77
CA ARG A 98 9.22 -22.49 -3.31
C ARG A 98 9.45 -23.47 -4.46
N ALA A 99 8.73 -23.29 -5.57
CA ALA A 99 8.87 -24.13 -6.77
C ALA A 99 10.23 -23.96 -7.45
N ARG A 100 10.85 -22.78 -7.38
CA ARG A 100 12.12 -22.48 -8.07
C ARG A 100 13.37 -22.68 -7.20
N TYR A 101 13.34 -22.26 -5.94
CA TYR A 101 14.49 -22.19 -5.03
C TYR A 101 14.39 -23.19 -3.86
N GLY A 102 13.34 -24.02 -3.84
CA GLY A 102 13.12 -25.02 -2.81
C GLY A 102 12.67 -24.42 -1.46
N VAL A 103 12.70 -25.27 -0.44
CA VAL A 103 12.14 -24.98 0.89
C VAL A 103 12.94 -23.89 1.63
N TYR A 104 14.27 -23.90 1.53
CA TYR A 104 15.12 -22.92 2.19
C TYR A 104 14.93 -21.51 1.61
N GLY A 105 14.88 -21.39 0.28
CA GLY A 105 14.58 -20.11 -0.38
C GLY A 105 13.20 -19.59 0.00
N HIS A 106 12.19 -20.46 0.01
CA HIS A 106 10.85 -20.10 0.47
C HIS A 106 10.82 -19.59 1.90
N LEU A 107 11.54 -20.25 2.83
CA LEU A 107 11.59 -19.82 4.23
C LEU A 107 12.22 -18.44 4.38
N VAL A 108 13.37 -18.19 3.73
CA VAL A 108 14.06 -16.89 3.79
C VAL A 108 13.16 -15.77 3.26
N PHE A 109 12.53 -15.97 2.09
CA PHE A 109 11.62 -14.97 1.51
C PHE A 109 10.32 -14.82 2.31
N THR A 110 9.84 -15.88 2.95
CA THR A 110 8.67 -15.81 3.84
C THR A 110 9.00 -14.99 5.08
N VAL A 111 10.16 -15.23 5.72
CA VAL A 111 10.64 -14.44 6.85
C VAL A 111 10.84 -12.99 6.43
N PHE A 112 11.48 -12.72 5.29
CA PHE A 112 11.66 -11.37 4.79
C PHE A 112 10.33 -10.65 4.49
N GLY A 113 9.36 -11.34 3.89
CA GLY A 113 8.03 -10.82 3.62
C GLY A 113 7.25 -10.54 4.92
N LEU A 114 7.29 -11.45 5.89
CA LEU A 114 6.68 -11.26 7.20
C LEU A 114 7.35 -10.11 7.95
N MET A 115 8.68 -10.04 7.97
CA MET A 115 9.43 -8.94 8.56
C MET A 115 9.04 -7.62 7.90
N THR A 116 8.92 -7.54 6.58
CA THR A 116 8.50 -6.31 5.89
C THR A 116 7.08 -5.87 6.28
N ASN A 117 6.13 -6.81 6.34
CA ASN A 117 4.76 -6.52 6.79
C ASN A 117 4.71 -6.10 8.26
N ILE A 118 5.49 -6.77 9.12
CA ILE A 118 5.61 -6.43 10.54
C ILE A 118 6.31 -5.09 10.70
N LEU A 119 7.31 -4.74 9.87
CA LEU A 119 8.09 -3.51 9.97
C LEU A 119 7.25 -2.29 9.52
N VAL A 120 6.33 -2.47 8.55
CA VAL A 120 5.28 -1.48 8.24
C VAL A 120 4.36 -1.25 9.45
N PHE A 121 4.03 -2.31 10.21
CA PHE A 121 3.17 -2.23 11.39
C PHE A 121 3.93 -1.86 12.68
N SER A 122 5.25 -2.04 12.70
CA SER A 122 6.08 -1.87 13.89
C SER A 122 6.24 -0.40 14.20
N LEU A 123 5.24 0.08 14.95
CA LEU A 123 5.44 0.94 16.10
C LEU A 123 6.81 0.66 16.71
N LYS A 124 7.60 1.72 16.95
CA LYS A 124 8.73 1.65 17.87
C LYS A 124 8.33 0.80 19.08
N PRO A 125 8.88 -0.41 19.29
CA PRO A 125 8.87 -0.98 20.62
C PRO A 125 9.95 -0.19 21.35
N ARG A 126 9.55 0.86 22.08
CA ARG A 126 10.39 1.38 23.16
C ARG A 126 10.32 0.47 24.40
N CYS A 127 9.90 -0.79 24.23
CA CYS A 127 9.72 -1.77 25.28
C CYS A 127 10.19 -3.18 24.84
N ILE A 128 11.38 -3.32 24.26
CA ILE A 128 12.19 -4.53 24.45
C ILE A 128 13.63 -4.04 24.67
N GLY A 129 14.09 -4.18 25.91
CA GLY A 129 15.43 -3.80 26.33
C GLY A 129 16.51 -4.69 25.75
N TYR A 130 16.89 -4.45 24.49
CA TYR A 130 18.21 -4.80 23.97
C TYR A 130 18.79 -3.56 23.29
N GLY A 131 19.83 -3.01 23.90
CA GLY A 131 20.55 -1.82 23.46
C GLY A 131 21.34 -2.01 22.16
N MET A 132 20.67 -2.34 21.07
CA MET A 132 21.21 -2.20 19.73
C MET A 132 20.88 -0.80 19.24
N LYS A 133 21.90 0.06 19.13
CA LYS A 133 21.78 1.29 18.36
C LYS A 133 21.48 0.88 16.92
N ALA A 134 20.22 0.96 16.52
CA ALA A 134 19.79 0.82 15.14
C ALA A 134 20.21 2.08 14.39
N ASN A 135 21.40 2.00 13.82
CA ASN A 135 21.91 2.83 12.73
C ASN A 135 20.79 3.02 11.70
N GLU A 136 20.81 4.14 10.96
CA GLU A 136 19.71 4.73 10.17
C GLU A 136 18.95 3.87 9.13
N LEU A 137 19.21 2.57 9.05
CA LEU A 137 18.66 1.61 8.09
C LEU A 137 17.23 1.11 8.40
N LEU A 138 16.56 1.66 9.42
CA LEU A 138 15.18 1.31 9.79
C LEU A 138 14.22 2.53 9.76
N LYS A 139 14.59 3.63 9.12
CA LYS A 139 13.77 4.85 9.09
C LYS A 139 12.72 4.86 7.98
N VAL A 140 12.90 4.12 6.89
CA VAL A 140 12.10 4.31 5.65
C VAL A 140 10.70 3.70 5.72
N THR A 141 10.46 2.68 6.55
CA THR A 141 9.20 1.92 6.49
C THR A 141 8.22 2.26 7.64
N ALA A 142 8.71 2.76 8.78
CA ALA A 142 7.88 3.35 9.83
C ALA A 142 7.23 4.68 9.39
N MET A 143 7.61 5.19 8.21
CA MET A 143 7.09 6.43 7.64
C MET A 143 5.60 6.36 7.31
N LEU A 144 5.05 5.18 7.02
CA LEU A 144 3.62 5.06 6.70
C LEU A 144 2.75 5.45 7.88
N LEU A 145 2.94 4.77 9.02
CA LEU A 145 2.14 5.02 10.21
C LEU A 145 2.53 6.33 10.89
N THR A 146 3.84 6.63 10.96
CA THR A 146 4.33 7.86 11.58
C THR A 146 3.98 9.10 10.76
N GLY A 147 4.05 9.01 9.43
CA GLY A 147 3.66 10.09 8.52
C GLY A 147 2.17 10.36 8.55
N GLY A 148 1.32 9.32 8.49
CA GLY A 148 -0.13 9.46 8.64
C GLY A 148 -0.52 10.01 10.01
N SER A 149 0.09 9.51 11.07
CA SER A 149 -0.17 9.97 12.44
C SER A 149 0.29 11.40 12.67
N ALA A 150 1.40 11.83 12.08
CA ALA A 150 1.86 13.21 12.15
C ALA A 150 0.83 14.19 11.53
N VAL A 151 0.24 13.82 10.40
CA VAL A 151 -0.83 14.62 9.78
C VAL A 151 -2.07 14.69 10.69
N VAL A 152 -2.49 13.56 11.28
CA VAL A 152 -3.62 13.54 12.23
C VAL A 152 -3.34 14.39 13.47
N THR A 153 -2.13 14.31 14.02
CA THR A 153 -1.68 15.18 15.12
C THR A 153 -1.77 16.65 14.72
N SER A 154 -1.31 17.03 13.53
CA SER A 154 -1.39 18.41 13.04
C SER A 154 -2.81 18.92 12.83
N LEU A 155 -3.75 18.04 12.47
CA LEU A 155 -5.15 18.42 12.22
C LEU A 155 -6.04 18.43 13.47
N THR A 156 -5.77 17.53 14.43
CA THR A 156 -6.68 17.27 15.56
C THR A 156 -6.04 17.50 16.93
N GLY A 157 -4.73 17.71 17.00
CA GLY A 157 -3.99 17.84 18.26
C GLY A 157 -3.81 16.54 19.05
N VAL A 158 -4.29 15.40 18.54
CA VAL A 158 -4.15 14.08 19.18
C VAL A 158 -2.66 13.69 19.24
N PRO A 159 -2.16 13.11 20.36
CA PRO A 159 -0.79 12.64 20.42
C PRO A 159 -0.47 11.60 19.34
N THR A 160 0.67 11.73 18.67
CA THR A 160 1.10 10.86 17.57
C THR A 160 1.09 9.38 17.96
N ALA A 161 1.42 9.06 19.22
CA ALA A 161 1.37 7.69 19.71
C ALA A 161 -0.04 7.09 19.66
N ALA A 162 -1.07 7.84 20.09
CA ALA A 162 -2.46 7.38 20.06
C ALA A 162 -2.98 7.23 18.62
N ALA A 163 -2.63 8.17 17.74
CA ALA A 163 -2.99 8.10 16.31
C ALA A 163 -2.39 6.85 15.63
N CYS A 164 -1.15 6.47 15.96
CA CYS A 164 -0.54 5.25 15.45
C CYS A 164 -1.30 3.98 15.84
N PHE A 165 -1.94 3.92 17.02
CA PHE A 165 -2.72 2.75 17.44
C PHE A 165 -4.14 2.76 16.88
N LEU A 166 -4.76 3.92 16.74
CA LEU A 166 -6.16 4.05 16.29
C LEU A 166 -6.32 3.85 14.78
N LEU A 167 -5.40 4.39 13.97
CA LEU A 167 -5.51 4.33 12.51
C LEU A 167 -5.55 2.88 11.96
N PRO A 168 -4.70 1.94 12.40
CA PRO A 168 -4.73 0.56 11.90
C PRO A 168 -5.96 -0.23 12.31
N VAL A 169 -6.59 0.10 13.46
CA VAL A 169 -7.78 -0.62 13.94
C VAL A 169 -8.92 -0.52 12.92
N GLY A 170 -9.16 0.69 12.40
CA GLY A 170 -10.15 0.90 11.35
C GLY A 170 -9.83 0.08 10.09
N VAL A 171 -8.54 0.03 9.72
CA VAL A 171 -8.05 -0.74 8.56
C VAL A 171 -8.26 -2.23 8.72
N VAL A 172 -7.88 -2.79 9.86
CA VAL A 172 -8.05 -4.21 10.16
C VAL A 172 -9.53 -4.60 10.12
N MET A 173 -10.40 -3.81 10.76
CA MET A 173 -11.83 -4.10 10.79
C MET A 173 -12.46 -4.17 9.40
N TYR A 174 -12.12 -3.23 8.51
CA TYR A 174 -12.71 -3.25 7.17
C TYR A 174 -12.06 -4.31 6.25
N THR A 175 -10.79 -4.64 6.48
CA THR A 175 -10.05 -5.63 5.67
C THR A 175 -10.58 -7.04 5.92
N ILE A 176 -10.87 -7.36 7.19
CA ILE A 176 -11.47 -8.64 7.59
C ILE A 176 -12.86 -8.80 6.96
N ALA A 177 -13.64 -7.72 6.85
CA ALA A 177 -15.00 -7.78 6.32
C ALA A 177 -15.06 -7.83 4.77
N GLY A 178 -14.08 -7.29 4.05
CA GLY A 178 -14.21 -6.97 2.61
C GLY A 178 -13.66 -7.99 1.61
N GLY A 179 -12.55 -8.65 1.90
CA GLY A 179 -11.84 -9.46 0.91
C GLY A 179 -11.28 -8.66 -0.28
N ILE A 180 -10.49 -9.32 -1.16
CA ILE A 180 -9.69 -8.62 -2.18
C ILE A 180 -10.52 -7.90 -3.25
N LYS A 181 -11.73 -8.40 -3.56
CA LYS A 181 -12.62 -7.75 -4.54
C LYS A 181 -13.17 -6.41 -4.04
N ALA A 182 -13.56 -6.33 -2.77
CA ALA A 182 -14.00 -5.09 -2.16
C ALA A 182 -12.82 -4.10 -2.06
N THR A 183 -11.62 -4.59 -1.76
CA THR A 183 -10.39 -3.78 -1.72
C THR A 183 -10.12 -3.12 -3.06
N PHE A 184 -10.19 -3.85 -4.18
CA PHE A 184 -9.99 -3.26 -5.51
C PHE A 184 -11.02 -2.18 -5.85
N LEU A 185 -12.28 -2.37 -5.48
CA LEU A 185 -13.31 -1.35 -5.72
C LEU A 185 -13.05 -0.08 -4.90
N THR A 186 -12.61 -0.23 -3.65
CA THR A 186 -12.31 0.94 -2.82
C THR A 186 -11.01 1.60 -3.16
N ASP A 187 -10.01 0.85 -3.62
CA ASP A 187 -8.76 1.42 -4.13
C ASP A 187 -9.04 2.26 -5.37
N TYR A 188 -9.99 1.85 -6.20
CA TYR A 188 -10.46 2.67 -7.32
C TYR A 188 -11.08 3.98 -6.83
N VAL A 189 -12.02 3.93 -5.87
CA VAL A 189 -12.63 5.14 -5.29
C VAL A 189 -11.58 6.03 -4.62
N HIS A 190 -10.63 5.44 -3.90
CA HIS A 190 -9.52 6.13 -3.26
C HIS A 190 -8.65 6.87 -4.27
N THR A 191 -8.28 6.20 -5.36
CA THR A 191 -7.50 6.78 -6.46
C THR A 191 -8.24 7.97 -7.09
N VAL A 192 -9.54 7.82 -7.36
CA VAL A 192 -10.36 8.91 -7.92
C VAL A 192 -10.41 10.11 -6.96
N MET A 193 -10.65 9.88 -5.67
CA MET A 193 -10.67 10.96 -4.67
C MET A 193 -9.32 11.69 -4.59
N ILE A 194 -8.21 10.95 -4.56
CA ILE A 194 -6.87 11.55 -4.55
C ILE A 194 -6.64 12.40 -5.79
N LEU A 195 -6.97 11.89 -6.98
CA LEU A 195 -6.81 12.64 -8.23
C LEU A 195 -7.61 13.94 -8.23
N VAL A 196 -8.87 13.90 -7.76
CA VAL A 196 -9.71 15.10 -7.64
C VAL A 196 -9.08 16.12 -6.70
N ILE A 197 -8.61 15.68 -5.52
CA ILE A 197 -7.94 16.57 -4.54
C ILE A 197 -6.71 17.21 -5.18
N ILE A 198 -5.86 16.42 -5.85
CA ILE A 198 -4.65 16.94 -6.51
C ILE A 198 -5.02 17.97 -7.58
N LEU A 199 -6.03 17.70 -8.42
CA LEU A 199 -6.47 18.64 -9.47
C LEU A 199 -7.00 19.95 -8.88
N ILE A 200 -7.73 19.90 -7.77
CA ILE A 200 -8.19 21.09 -7.05
C ILE A 200 -6.99 21.89 -6.52
N PHE A 201 -6.00 21.21 -5.89
CA PHE A 201 -4.79 21.87 -5.40
C PHE A 201 -4.03 22.57 -6.53
N VAL A 202 -3.82 21.89 -7.66
CA VAL A 202 -3.16 22.49 -8.84
C VAL A 202 -3.96 23.69 -9.35
N GLY A 203 -5.27 23.55 -9.52
CA GLY A 203 -6.13 24.63 -10.01
C GLY A 203 -6.19 25.84 -9.06
N SER A 204 -6.12 25.63 -7.75
CA SER A 204 -6.10 26.71 -6.76
C SER A 204 -4.80 27.51 -6.76
N GLN A 205 -3.66 26.87 -7.07
CA GLN A 205 -2.36 27.54 -7.14
C GLN A 205 -2.20 28.40 -8.40
N SER A 206 -2.85 28.01 -9.51
CA SER A 206 -2.85 28.77 -10.76
C SER A 206 -3.65 30.08 -10.69
N LEU A 207 -4.49 30.29 -9.67
CA LEU A 207 -5.31 31.50 -9.51
C LEU A 207 -4.59 32.63 -8.73
N HIS A 208 -3.43 32.33 -8.13
CA HIS A 208 -2.64 33.25 -7.30
C HIS A 208 -1.29 33.64 -7.92
N ILE A 209 -1.10 33.37 -9.21
CA ILE A 209 0.01 33.86 -10.05
C ILE A 209 -0.59 34.83 -11.07
#